data_AF-A0A7C2VW68-F1
#
_entry.id   AF-A0A7C2VW68-F1
#
_cell.length_a   1.000
_cell.length_b   1.000
_cell.length_c   1.000
_cell.angle_alpha   90.00
_cell.angle_beta   90.00
_cell.angle_gamma   90.00
#
_symmetry.space_group_name_H-M   'P 1'
#
loop_
_entity.id
_entity.type
_entity.pdbx_description
1 polymer ?
#
loop_
_entity_poly.entity_id
_entity_poly.type
_entity_poly.pdbx_seq_one_letter_code
_entity_poly.pdbx_strand_id
1 'polypeptide(L)'
;HKVLALRGYIHLLGLAKDLPASWKVALYELGMELSPNVQEKKRVLSGLGSAGSVEALAAIERYLDDGQVRTEAQAAAVRIASAIGGDHPDKARAVLRKIAATAELEIVRNQAQTALDVIDGKRPEVIPETLQ
;
A
#
# COMPACT_ATOMS: atom_id res chain seq x y z
N HIS A 1 -22.00 -11.29 -13.53
CA HIS A 1 -20.75 -12.03 -13.24
C HIS A 1 -19.44 -11.20 -13.37
N LYS A 2 -19.43 -9.97 -13.90
CA LYS A 2 -18.21 -9.16 -14.08
C LYS A 2 -17.44 -8.85 -12.78
N VAL A 3 -18.13 -8.45 -11.72
CA VAL A 3 -17.51 -8.17 -10.41
C VAL A 3 -16.83 -9.40 -9.81
N LEU A 4 -17.46 -10.58 -9.93
CA LEU A 4 -16.88 -11.82 -9.41
C LEU A 4 -15.59 -12.20 -10.16
N ALA A 5 -15.60 -12.05 -11.49
CA ALA A 5 -14.42 -12.29 -12.30
C ALA A 5 -13.26 -11.34 -11.93
N LEU A 6 -13.56 -10.05 -11.73
CA LEU A 6 -12.58 -9.05 -11.29
C LEU A 6 -11.98 -9.42 -9.92
N ARG A 7 -12.80 -9.86 -8.97
CA ARG A 7 -12.31 -10.28 -7.65
C ARG A 7 -11.39 -11.50 -7.73
N GLY A 8 -11.75 -12.49 -8.55
CA GLY A 8 -10.90 -13.64 -8.82
C GLY A 8 -9.57 -13.24 -9.46
N TYR A 9 -9.62 -12.34 -10.45
CA TYR A 9 -8.44 -11.76 -11.09
C TYR A 9 -7.51 -11.09 -10.08
N ILE A 10 -8.02 -10.17 -9.25
CA ILE A 10 -7.23 -9.46 -8.22
C ILE A 10 -6.61 -10.45 -7.22
N HIS A 11 -7.36 -11.48 -6.83
CA HIS A 11 -6.87 -12.51 -5.91
C HIS A 11 -5.69 -13.29 -6.52
N LEU A 12 -5.82 -13.75 -7.76
CA LEU A 12 -4.74 -14.47 -8.46
C LEU A 12 -3.49 -13.60 -8.63
N LEU A 13 -3.65 -12.31 -8.96
CA LEU A 13 -2.51 -11.39 -9.01
C LEU A 13 -1.77 -11.27 -7.67
N GLY A 14 -2.51 -11.24 -6.56
CA GLY A 14 -1.92 -11.19 -5.22
C GLY A 14 -1.07 -12.43 -4.90
N LEU A 15 -1.49 -13.59 -5.40
CA LEU A 15 -0.79 -14.86 -5.21
C LEU A 15 0.42 -15.05 -6.14
N ALA A 16 0.45 -14.33 -7.26
CA ALA A 16 1.47 -14.52 -8.27
C ALA A 16 2.76 -13.77 -7.89
N LYS A 17 3.69 -14.50 -7.27
CA LYS A 17 4.95 -13.99 -6.72
C LYS A 17 6.04 -13.79 -7.77
N ASP A 18 6.02 -14.59 -8.83
CA ASP A 18 7.08 -14.62 -9.85
C ASP A 18 6.86 -13.63 -11.01
N LEU A 19 5.80 -12.81 -10.95
CA LEU A 19 5.59 -11.77 -11.95
C LEU A 19 6.59 -10.62 -11.76
N PRO A 20 7.21 -10.13 -12.85
CA PRO A 20 7.94 -8.88 -12.81
C PRO A 20 7.07 -7.75 -12.25
N ALA A 21 7.66 -6.89 -11.41
CA ALA A 21 6.94 -5.81 -10.76
C ALA A 21 6.18 -4.91 -11.76
N SER A 22 6.83 -4.53 -12.86
CA SER A 22 6.22 -3.73 -13.93
C SER A 22 4.96 -4.38 -14.53
N TRP A 23 5.01 -5.68 -14.80
CA TRP A 23 3.85 -6.43 -15.28
C TRP A 23 2.75 -6.51 -14.24
N LYS A 24 3.12 -6.76 -12.98
CA LYS A 24 2.16 -6.82 -11.87
C LYS A 24 1.43 -5.49 -11.67
N VAL A 25 2.15 -4.37 -11.77
CA VAL A 25 1.57 -3.02 -11.70
C VAL A 25 0.60 -2.78 -12.86
N ALA A 26 1.00 -3.06 -14.11
CA ALA A 26 0.13 -2.89 -15.27
C ALA A 26 -1.18 -3.71 -15.15
N LEU A 27 -1.10 -4.93 -14.60
CA LEU A 27 -2.27 -5.77 -14.35
C LEU A 27 -3.19 -5.18 -13.27
N TYR A 28 -2.64 -4.58 -12.22
CA TYR A 28 -3.45 -3.86 -11.23
C TYR A 28 -4.08 -2.58 -11.80
N GLU A 29 -3.38 -1.85 -12.67
CA GLU A 29 -3.94 -0.69 -13.38
C GLU A 29 -5.13 -1.09 -14.26
N LEU A 30 -5.01 -2.19 -15.03
CA LEU A 30 -6.14 -2.75 -15.76
C LEU A 30 -7.30 -3.12 -14.82
N GLY A 31 -7.01 -3.71 -13.66
CA GLY A 31 -8.02 -4.00 -12.64
C GLY A 31 -8.74 -2.74 -12.14
N MET A 32 -8.01 -1.63 -11.99
CA MET A 32 -8.55 -0.34 -11.60
C MET A 32 -9.50 0.23 -12.66
N GLU A 33 -9.13 0.13 -13.94
CA GLU A 33 -9.97 0.56 -15.08
C GLU A 33 -11.25 -0.26 -15.19
N LEU A 34 -11.16 -1.57 -14.95
CA LEU A 34 -12.31 -2.49 -15.01
C LEU A 34 -13.21 -2.44 -13.77
N SER A 35 -12.83 -1.69 -12.72
CA SER A 35 -13.57 -1.60 -11.46
C SER A 35 -14.85 -0.76 -11.62
N PRO A 36 -16.05 -1.36 -11.51
CA PRO A 36 -17.29 -0.65 -11.81
C PRO A 36 -17.76 0.28 -10.69
N ASN A 37 -17.14 0.24 -9.51
CA ASN A 37 -17.52 1.04 -8.36
C ASN A 37 -16.34 1.21 -7.40
N VAL A 38 -16.52 2.11 -6.42
CA VAL A 38 -15.52 2.46 -5.41
C VAL A 38 -15.05 1.24 -4.60
N GLN A 39 -15.92 0.29 -4.30
CA GLN A 39 -15.56 -0.90 -3.51
C GLN A 39 -14.58 -1.81 -4.25
N GLU A 40 -14.74 -1.96 -5.57
CA GLU A 40 -13.78 -2.72 -6.36
C GLU A 40 -12.46 -1.95 -6.55
N LYS A 41 -12.49 -0.62 -6.69
CA LYS A 41 -11.26 0.21 -6.71
C LYS A 41 -10.46 0.06 -5.43
N LYS A 42 -11.12 0.12 -4.27
CA LYS A 42 -10.53 -0.13 -2.94
C LYS A 42 -9.86 -1.50 -2.86
N ARG A 43 -10.51 -2.54 -3.42
CA ARG A 43 -9.94 -3.89 -3.49
C ARG A 43 -8.69 -3.96 -4.35
N VAL A 44 -8.69 -3.30 -5.52
CA VAL A 44 -7.50 -3.22 -6.40
C VAL A 44 -6.33 -2.58 -5.66
N LEU A 45 -6.55 -1.42 -5.01
CA LEU A 45 -5.52 -0.73 -4.23
C LEU A 45 -4.97 -1.60 -3.10
N SER A 46 -5.87 -2.31 -2.39
CA SER A 46 -5.47 -3.23 -1.34
C SER A 46 -4.54 -4.33 -1.88
N GLY A 47 -4.85 -4.88 -3.06
CA GLY A 47 -4.01 -5.86 -3.75
C GLY A 47 -2.67 -5.28 -4.22
N LEU A 48 -2.68 -4.12 -4.87
CA LEU A 48 -1.48 -3.44 -5.37
C LEU A 48 -0.47 -3.14 -4.25
N GLY A 49 -0.94 -2.90 -3.02
CA GLY A 49 -0.10 -2.76 -1.83
C GLY A 49 0.82 -3.95 -1.53
N SER A 50 0.59 -5.12 -2.14
CA SER A 50 1.44 -6.32 -2.01
C SER A 50 2.56 -6.41 -3.05
N ALA A 51 2.59 -5.52 -4.05
CA ALA A 51 3.60 -5.57 -5.12
C ALA A 51 4.99 -5.08 -4.65
N GLY A 52 5.05 -4.23 -3.62
CA GLY A 52 6.30 -3.90 -2.91
C GLY A 52 7.42 -3.33 -3.77
N SER A 53 7.10 -2.54 -4.80
CA SER A 53 8.07 -1.96 -5.73
C SER A 53 7.92 -0.43 -5.86
N VAL A 54 8.95 0.24 -6.38
CA VAL A 54 8.92 1.68 -6.66
C VAL A 54 7.83 2.03 -7.67
N GLU A 55 7.64 1.19 -8.70
CA GLU A 55 6.60 1.34 -9.71
C GLU A 55 5.21 1.23 -9.09
N ALA A 56 5.02 0.29 -8.14
CA ALA A 56 3.76 0.15 -7.41
C ALA A 56 3.47 1.38 -6.54
N LEU A 57 4.50 1.97 -5.92
CA LEU A 57 4.36 3.19 -5.15
C LEU A 57 3.91 4.35 -6.04
N ALA A 58 4.59 4.56 -7.17
CA ALA A 58 4.26 5.59 -8.15
C ALA A 58 2.82 5.42 -8.70
N ALA A 59 2.38 4.18 -8.95
CA ALA A 59 1.03 3.91 -9.40
C ALA A 59 -0.05 4.34 -8.38
N ILE A 60 0.24 4.19 -7.09
CA ILE A 60 -0.68 4.51 -5.98
C ILE A 60 -0.74 6.01 -5.65
N GLU A 61 0.31 6.77 -5.92
CA GLU A 61 0.41 8.19 -5.52
C GLU A 61 -0.78 9.04 -5.94
N ARG A 62 -1.34 8.79 -7.13
CA ARG A 62 -2.50 9.51 -7.67
C ARG A 62 -3.80 9.32 -6.87
N TYR A 63 -3.87 8.28 -6.03
CA TYR A 63 -5.05 7.95 -5.23
C TYR A 63 -4.92 8.38 -3.76
N LEU A 64 -3.76 8.90 -3.33
CA LEU A 64 -3.51 9.27 -1.94
C LEU A 64 -4.38 10.42 -1.43
N ASP A 65 -4.93 11.22 -2.34
CA ASP A 65 -5.77 12.37 -2.02
C ASP A 65 -7.21 12.20 -2.58
N ASP A 66 -7.51 11.07 -3.23
CA ASP A 66 -8.86 10.78 -3.75
C ASP A 66 -9.80 10.37 -2.62
N GLY A 67 -10.71 11.26 -2.22
CA GLY A 67 -11.61 11.04 -1.09
C GLY A 67 -12.45 9.75 -1.14
N GLN A 68 -12.67 9.14 -2.31
CA GLN A 68 -13.43 7.89 -2.41
C GLN A 68 -12.60 6.66 -2.00
N VAL A 69 -11.27 6.72 -2.20
CA VAL A 69 -10.38 5.55 -2.04
C VAL A 69 -9.11 5.86 -1.23
N ARG A 70 -8.98 7.08 -0.71
CA ARG A 70 -7.81 7.62 -0.01
C ARG A 70 -7.31 6.69 1.08
N THR A 71 -8.21 6.23 1.95
CA THR A 71 -7.84 5.34 3.06
C THR A 71 -7.15 4.06 2.58
N GLU A 72 -7.73 3.37 1.60
CA GLU A 72 -7.14 2.15 1.03
C GLU A 72 -5.85 2.45 0.26
N ALA A 73 -5.77 3.57 -0.45
CA ALA A 73 -4.55 3.99 -1.14
C ALA A 73 -3.41 4.27 -0.15
N GLN A 74 -3.69 5.01 0.93
CA GLN A 74 -2.71 5.31 1.98
C GLN A 74 -2.26 4.03 2.69
N ALA A 75 -3.17 3.14 3.07
CA ALA A 75 -2.81 1.86 3.68
C ALA A 75 -1.98 0.96 2.74
N ALA A 76 -2.24 1.00 1.44
CA ALA A 76 -1.45 0.29 0.45
C ALA A 76 -0.05 0.93 0.24
N ALA A 77 0.02 2.26 0.19
CA ALA A 77 1.27 3.00 0.11
C ALA A 77 2.18 2.75 1.31
N VAL A 78 1.64 2.70 2.53
CA VAL A 78 2.42 2.35 3.73
C VAL A 78 3.07 0.97 3.57
N ARG A 79 2.30 -0.03 3.12
CA ARG A 79 2.84 -1.39 2.90
C ARG A 79 3.94 -1.41 1.84
N ILE A 80 3.76 -0.70 0.73
CA ILE A 80 4.78 -0.63 -0.33
C ILE A 80 6.02 0.09 0.19
N ALA A 81 5.86 1.24 0.84
CA ALA A 81 6.95 2.03 1.39
C ALA A 81 7.76 1.23 2.43
N SER A 82 7.10 0.46 3.30
CA SER A 82 7.78 -0.46 4.22
C SER A 82 8.57 -1.55 3.50
N ALA A 83 8.06 -2.07 2.39
CA ALA A 83 8.75 -3.11 1.61
C ALA A 83 9.99 -2.58 0.89
N ILE A 84 9.92 -1.36 0.32
CA ILE A 84 11.04 -0.76 -0.41
C ILE A 84 11.98 0.05 0.49
N GLY A 85 11.66 0.24 1.78
CA GLY A 85 12.36 1.16 2.67
C GLY A 85 13.85 0.83 2.88
N GLY A 86 14.25 -0.43 2.69
CA GLY A 86 15.65 -0.84 2.73
C GLY A 86 16.46 -0.36 1.51
N ASP A 87 15.90 -0.50 0.31
CA ASP A 87 16.58 -0.18 -0.95
C ASP A 87 16.36 1.27 -1.40
N HIS A 88 15.22 1.86 -1.01
CA HIS A 88 14.76 3.18 -1.42
C HIS A 88 14.23 4.01 -0.23
N PRO A 89 15.05 4.24 0.81
CA PRO A 89 14.62 4.89 2.05
C PRO A 89 14.07 6.30 1.83
N ASP A 90 14.65 7.09 0.92
CA ASP A 90 14.20 8.47 0.70
C ASP A 90 12.81 8.54 0.07
N LYS A 91 12.51 7.65 -0.88
CA LYS A 91 11.18 7.54 -1.49
C LYS A 91 10.15 7.06 -0.48
N ALA A 92 10.49 6.03 0.29
CA ALA A 92 9.63 5.51 1.35
C ALA A 92 9.31 6.60 2.39
N ARG A 93 10.33 7.32 2.89
CA ARG A 93 10.18 8.42 3.85
C ARG A 93 9.27 9.52 3.35
N ALA A 94 9.44 9.97 2.11
CA ALA A 94 8.65 11.04 1.53
C ALA A 94 7.15 10.69 1.56
N VAL A 95 6.80 9.49 1.11
CA VAL A 95 5.39 9.04 1.10
C VAL A 95 4.86 8.80 2.51
N LEU A 96 5.62 8.14 3.38
CA LEU A 96 5.18 7.85 4.74
C LEU A 96 4.96 9.14 5.56
N ARG A 97 5.82 10.16 5.41
CA ARG A 97 5.63 11.48 6.06
C ARG A 97 4.37 12.17 5.57
N LYS A 98 4.11 12.13 4.25
CA LYS A 98 2.86 12.66 3.68
C LYS A 98 1.65 11.96 4.33
N ILE A 99 1.65 10.63 4.39
CA ILE A 99 0.54 9.86 4.96
C ILE A 99 0.37 10.11 6.45
N ALA A 100 1.45 10.16 7.23
CA ALA A 100 1.38 10.48 8.66
C ALA A 100 0.76 11.88 8.91
N ALA A 101 0.95 12.82 7.99
CA ALA A 101 0.35 14.15 8.08
C ALA A 101 -1.11 14.23 7.59
N THR A 102 -1.48 13.44 6.57
CA THR A 102 -2.78 13.57 5.88
C THR A 102 -3.78 12.45 6.14
N ALA A 103 -3.37 11.33 6.75
CA ALA A 103 -4.28 10.23 7.04
C ALA A 103 -5.33 10.66 8.07
N GLU A 104 -6.61 10.47 7.72
CA GLU A 104 -7.73 10.69 8.64
C GLU A 104 -7.84 9.56 9.66
N LEU A 105 -7.66 8.32 9.21
CA LEU A 105 -7.70 7.16 10.09
C LEU A 105 -6.42 7.05 10.91
N GLU A 106 -6.59 7.03 12.23
CA GLU A 106 -5.50 6.91 13.19
C GLU A 106 -4.65 5.66 12.97
N ILE A 107 -5.27 4.52 12.64
CA ILE A 107 -4.54 3.29 12.36
C ILE A 107 -3.55 3.43 11.19
N VAL A 108 -3.94 4.15 10.14
CA VAL A 108 -3.07 4.38 8.96
C VAL A 108 -1.95 5.36 9.32
N ARG A 109 -2.26 6.39 10.11
CA ARG A 109 -1.28 7.36 10.62
C ARG A 109 -0.20 6.66 11.46
N ASN A 110 -0.63 5.82 12.41
CA ASN A 110 0.25 5.09 13.30
C ASN A 110 1.12 4.11 12.52
N GLN A 111 0.55 3.36 11.56
CA GLN A 111 1.33 2.47 10.70
C GLN A 111 2.38 3.23 9.87
N ALA A 112 2.05 4.41 9.36
CA ALA A 112 3.01 5.23 8.62
C ALA A 112 4.15 5.72 9.52
N GLN A 113 3.85 6.15 10.74
CA GLN A 113 4.84 6.57 11.73
C GLN A 113 5.76 5.42 12.15
N THR A 114 5.19 4.24 12.45
CA THR A 114 5.97 3.05 12.78
C THR A 114 6.92 2.66 11.65
N ALA A 115 6.46 2.70 10.40
CA ALA A 115 7.31 2.43 9.25
C ALA A 115 8.45 3.46 9.10
N LEU A 116 8.20 4.74 9.37
CA LEU A 116 9.23 5.78 9.41
C LEU A 116 10.28 5.51 10.48
N ASP A 117 9.84 5.16 11.69
CA ASP A 117 10.75 4.91 12.81
C ASP A 117 11.67 3.71 12.51
N VAL A 118 11.13 2.65 11.88
CA VAL A 118 11.92 1.51 11.39
C VAL A 118 12.96 1.94 10.35
N ILE A 119 12.57 2.73 9.35
CA ILE A 119 13.49 3.21 8.29
C ILE A 119 14.54 4.17 8.84
N ASP A 120 14.19 4.96 9.86
CA ASP A 120 15.09 5.89 10.53
C ASP A 120 15.99 5.20 11.57
N GLY A 121 15.84 3.88 11.76
CA GLY A 121 16.63 3.11 12.72
C GLY A 121 16.32 3.47 14.18
N LYS A 122 15.20 4.13 14.44
CA LYS A 122 14.69 4.31 15.81
C LYS A 122 14.20 2.95 16.26
N ARG A 123 14.90 2.37 17.24
CA ARG A 123 14.54 1.07 17.82
C ARG A 123 13.04 1.12 18.20
N PRO A 124 12.20 0.18 17.75
CA PRO A 124 10.84 0.11 18.25
C PRO A 124 10.96 0.03 19.78
N GLU A 125 10.24 0.90 20.48
CA GLU A 125 10.15 0.88 21.93
C GLU A 125 9.53 -0.48 22.29
N VAL A 126 10.39 -1.46 22.52
CA VAL A 126 10.00 -2.77 23.03
C VAL A 126 9.43 -2.46 24.40
N ILE A 127 8.10 -2.44 24.50
CA ILE A 127 7.42 -2.47 25.79
C ILE A 127 7.95 -3.77 26.43
N PRO A 128 8.73 -3.71 27.52
CA PRO A 128 9.27 -4.91 28.09
C PRO A 128 8.09 -5.78 28.54
N GLU A 129 7.96 -6.97 27.95
CA GLU A 129 7.23 -8.09 28.53
C GLU A 129 7.92 -8.44 29.85
N THR A 130 7.55 -7.70 30.88
CA THR A 130 7.79 -8.08 32.26
C THR A 130 6.62 -7.53 33.04
N LEU A 131 5.63 -8.39 33.27
CA LEU A 131 5.23 -8.79 34.62
C LEU A 131 4.37 -10.07 34.49
N GLN A 132 4.65 -10.96 35.43
CA GLN A 132 4.12 -12.31 35.64
C GLN A 132 2.59 -12.40 35.68
#